data_AF-A0AA90ZAV9-F1
#
_entry.id   AF-A0AA90ZAV9-F1
#
_cell.length_a   1.000
_cell.length_b   1.000
_cell.length_c   1.000
_cell.angle_alpha   90.00
_cell.angle_beta   90.00
_cell.angle_gamma   90.00
#
_symmetry.space_group_name_H-M   'P 1'
#
loop_
_entity.id
_entity.type
_entity.pdbx_description
1 polymer ?
#
loop_
_entity_poly.entity_id
_entity_poly.type
_entity_poly.pdbx_seq_one_letter_code
_entity_poly.pdbx_strand_id
1 'polypeptide(L)'
;MNREEIIQALGYEVSETELEQIGHIDADLVIKLLETYREYSVLIRLKNELLTQIARLNYELYETYMDVHITAIRISGLLSILRLSNVNIPDDVLERANRIMDGYLMISISGDRKDS
;
A
#
# COMPACT_ATOMS: atom_id res chain seq x y z
N MET A 1 -47.12 -4.83 1.14
CA MET A 1 -46.17 -4.22 0.19
C MET A 1 -46.36 -4.88 -1.17
N ASN A 2 -46.43 -4.11 -2.26
CA ASN A 2 -46.83 -4.65 -3.56
C ASN A 2 -45.61 -5.22 -4.30
N ARG A 3 -45.79 -6.31 -5.07
CA ARG A 3 -44.77 -7.08 -5.81
C ARG A 3 -43.74 -6.23 -6.56
N GLU A 4 -44.16 -5.06 -7.04
CA GLU A 4 -43.35 -4.13 -7.82
C GLU A 4 -42.24 -3.44 -7.01
N GLU A 5 -42.47 -3.16 -5.72
CA GLU A 5 -41.51 -2.43 -4.87
C GLU A 5 -40.27 -3.29 -4.52
N ILE A 6 -40.46 -4.61 -4.39
CA ILE A 6 -39.38 -5.57 -4.09
C ILE A 6 -38.50 -5.78 -5.33
N ILE A 7 -39.10 -5.91 -6.52
CA ILE A 7 -38.38 -6.08 -7.79
C ILE A 7 -37.56 -4.82 -8.10
N GLN A 8 -38.13 -3.64 -7.84
CA GLN A 8 -37.45 -2.37 -8.06
C GLN A 8 -36.27 -2.14 -7.10
N ALA A 9 -36.34 -2.69 -5.88
CA ALA A 9 -35.25 -2.62 -4.90
C ALA A 9 -34.10 -3.60 -5.18
N LEU A 10 -34.40 -4.78 -5.75
CA LEU A 10 -33.39 -5.83 -6.00
C LEU A 10 -32.60 -5.62 -7.28
N GLY A 11 -33.16 -4.93 -8.28
CA GLY A 11 -32.42 -4.57 -9.51
C GLY A 11 -32.12 -5.74 -10.45
N TYR A 12 -32.76 -6.90 -10.28
CA TYR A 12 -32.74 -8.04 -11.20
C TYR A 12 -34.10 -8.76 -11.21
N GLU A 13 -34.39 -9.52 -12.28
CA GLU A 13 -35.61 -10.33 -12.38
C GLU A 13 -35.58 -11.49 -11.37
N VAL A 14 -36.55 -11.50 -10.47
CA VAL A 14 -36.70 -12.53 -9.42
C VAL A 14 -37.63 -13.63 -9.93
N SER A 15 -37.21 -14.90 -9.87
CA SER A 15 -38.03 -16.05 -10.30
C SER A 15 -39.22 -16.31 -9.36
N GLU A 16 -40.27 -16.97 -9.85
CA GLU A 16 -41.47 -17.30 -9.03
C GLU A 16 -41.13 -18.13 -7.77
N THR A 17 -40.14 -19.02 -7.87
CA THR A 17 -39.60 -19.80 -6.73
C THR A 17 -38.89 -18.95 -5.67
N GLU A 18 -38.19 -17.90 -6.07
CA GLU A 18 -37.54 -16.96 -5.13
C GLU A 18 -38.59 -16.06 -4.47
N LEU A 19 -39.65 -15.70 -5.20
CA LEU A 19 -40.78 -14.92 -4.68
C LEU A 19 -41.59 -15.68 -3.62
N GLU A 20 -41.79 -17.00 -3.78
CA GLU A 20 -42.45 -17.84 -2.77
C GLU A 20 -41.62 -17.94 -1.47
N GLN A 21 -40.29 -17.98 -1.57
CA GLN A 21 -39.39 -17.95 -0.41
C GLN A 21 -39.39 -16.59 0.30
N ILE A 22 -39.61 -15.51 -0.44
CA ILE A 22 -39.71 -14.14 0.09
C ILE A 22 -41.09 -13.87 0.74
N GLY A 23 -42.13 -14.65 0.42
CA GLY A 23 -43.48 -14.48 0.96
C GLY A 23 -43.62 -14.52 2.50
N HIS A 24 -42.58 -14.97 3.21
CA HIS A 24 -42.47 -14.97 4.67
C HIS A 24 -41.39 -14.03 5.24
N ILE A 25 -40.71 -13.26 4.39
CA ILE A 25 -39.57 -12.41 4.78
C ILE A 25 -40.05 -10.98 5.00
N ASP A 26 -39.70 -10.42 6.16
CA ASP A 26 -39.93 -9.02 6.49
C ASP A 26 -39.24 -8.11 5.47
N ALA A 27 -40.03 -7.33 4.72
CA ALA A 27 -39.55 -6.45 3.67
C ALA A 27 -38.54 -5.41 4.19
N ASP A 28 -38.72 -4.93 5.42
CA ASP A 28 -37.80 -3.98 6.05
C ASP A 28 -36.42 -4.63 6.30
N LEU A 29 -36.40 -5.94 6.59
CA LEU A 29 -35.17 -6.70 6.78
C LEU A 29 -34.43 -6.90 5.45
N VAL A 30 -35.15 -7.14 4.35
CA VAL A 30 -34.56 -7.27 3.01
C VAL A 30 -33.94 -5.94 2.57
N ILE A 31 -34.66 -4.82 2.76
CA ILE A 31 -34.14 -3.49 2.42
C ILE A 31 -32.85 -3.19 3.19
N LYS A 32 -32.84 -3.42 4.51
CA LYS A 32 -31.63 -3.23 5.33
C LYS A 32 -30.47 -4.11 4.89
N LEU A 33 -30.73 -5.34 4.47
CA LEU A 33 -29.70 -6.24 3.95
C LEU A 33 -29.09 -5.69 2.66
N LEU A 34 -29.91 -5.19 1.73
CA LEU A 34 -29.45 -4.60 0.47
C LEU A 34 -28.66 -3.31 0.70
N GLU A 35 -29.11 -2.46 1.61
CA GLU A 35 -28.37 -1.25 2.00
C GLU A 35 -27.01 -1.60 2.60
N THR A 36 -26.97 -2.56 3.54
CA THR A 36 -25.73 -3.06 4.13
C THR A 36 -24.79 -3.64 3.08
N TYR A 37 -25.32 -4.40 2.12
CA TYR A 37 -24.52 -4.96 1.02
C TYR A 37 -23.95 -3.86 0.11
N ARG A 38 -24.72 -2.82 -0.16
CA ARG A 38 -24.28 -1.66 -0.94
C ARG A 38 -23.16 -0.91 -0.22
N GLU A 39 -23.30 -0.67 1.09
CA GLU A 39 -22.26 -0.07 1.92
C GLU A 39 -20.97 -0.90 1.91
N TYR A 40 -21.10 -2.21 2.13
CA TYR A 40 -19.98 -3.15 2.05
C TYR A 40 -19.27 -3.08 0.69
N SER A 41 -20.03 -3.04 -0.40
CA SER A 41 -19.51 -2.97 -1.76
C SER A 41 -18.74 -1.67 -2.04
N VAL A 42 -19.17 -0.55 -1.44
CA VAL A 42 -18.44 0.72 -1.51
C VAL A 42 -17.14 0.64 -0.71
N LEU A 43 -17.21 0.11 0.52
CA LEU A 43 -16.04 -0.02 1.40
C LEU A 43 -14.98 -0.97 0.83
N ILE A 44 -15.37 -2.10 0.24
CA ILE A 44 -14.42 -3.04 -0.36
C ILE A 44 -13.71 -2.43 -1.57
N ARG A 45 -14.42 -1.62 -2.38
CA ARG A 45 -13.82 -0.90 -3.50
C ARG A 45 -12.79 0.11 -2.99
N LEU A 46 -13.16 0.93 -2.00
CA LEU A 46 -12.24 1.91 -1.41
C LEU A 46 -11.01 1.24 -0.78
N LYS A 47 -11.21 0.11 -0.08
CA LYS A 47 -10.11 -0.68 0.47
C LYS A 47 -9.13 -1.12 -0.63
N ASN A 48 -9.65 -1.65 -1.73
CA ASN A 48 -8.81 -2.12 -2.84
C ASN A 48 -8.04 -0.96 -3.50
N GLU A 49 -8.68 0.19 -3.70
CA GLU A 49 -8.02 1.40 -4.21
C GLU A 49 -6.88 1.85 -3.29
N LEU A 50 -7.10 1.87 -1.97
CA LEU A 50 -6.07 2.23 -0.99
C LEU A 50 -4.92 1.22 -0.97
N LEU A 51 -5.21 -0.08 -1.05
CA LEU A 51 -4.18 -1.11 -1.11
C LEU A 51 -3.31 -0.98 -2.37
N THR A 52 -3.91 -0.67 -3.52
CA THR A 52 -3.15 -0.39 -4.74
C THR A 52 -2.25 0.83 -4.59
N GLN A 53 -2.75 1.92 -3.98
CA GLN A 53 -1.94 3.11 -3.71
C GLN A 53 -0.77 2.82 -2.77
N ILE A 54 -1.01 2.06 -1.69
CA ILE A 54 0.05 1.65 -0.75
C ILE A 54 1.10 0.80 -1.45
N ALA A 55 0.69 -0.17 -2.26
CA ALA A 55 1.62 -1.02 -3.00
C ALA A 55 2.51 -0.19 -3.93
N ARG A 56 1.93 0.80 -4.63
CA ARG A 56 2.67 1.73 -5.48
C ARG A 56 3.66 2.58 -4.68
N LEU A 57 3.23 3.19 -3.58
CA LEU A 57 4.10 4.03 -2.75
C LEU A 57 5.25 3.23 -2.14
N ASN A 58 5.00 2.00 -1.71
CA ASN A 58 6.05 1.11 -1.20
C ASN A 58 7.08 0.79 -2.27
N TYR A 59 6.64 0.56 -3.51
CA TYR A 59 7.55 0.33 -4.63
C TYR A 59 8.39 1.57 -4.94
N GLU A 60 7.75 2.75 -5.06
CA GLU A 60 8.45 4.02 -5.32
C GLU A 60 9.47 4.35 -4.22
N LEU A 61 9.12 4.10 -2.95
CA LEU A 61 10.02 4.28 -1.81
C LEU A 61 11.23 3.34 -1.89
N TYR A 62 11.01 2.07 -2.23
CA TYR A 62 12.08 1.09 -2.39
C TYR A 62 13.04 1.47 -3.52
N GLU A 63 12.52 1.83 -4.70
CA GLU A 63 13.34 2.29 -5.83
C GLU A 63 14.18 3.50 -5.43
N THR A 64 13.57 4.49 -4.79
CA THR A 64 14.29 5.69 -4.31
C THR A 64 15.38 5.33 -3.31
N TYR A 65 15.09 4.43 -2.37
CA TYR A 65 16.08 3.94 -1.41
C TYR A 65 17.26 3.26 -2.12
N MET A 66 16.99 2.42 -3.11
CA MET A 66 18.01 1.72 -3.88
C MET A 66 18.87 2.68 -4.71
N ASP A 67 18.28 3.70 -5.33
CA ASP A 67 19.00 4.73 -6.07
C ASP A 67 19.98 5.50 -5.17
N VAL A 68 19.52 5.87 -3.96
CA VAL A 68 20.37 6.54 -2.98
C VAL A 68 21.47 5.59 -2.48
N HIS A 69 21.17 4.32 -2.24
CA HIS A 69 22.14 3.30 -1.85
C HIS A 69 23.25 3.12 -2.92
N ILE A 70 22.88 2.98 -4.19
CA ILE A 70 23.83 2.89 -5.32
C ILE A 70 24.68 4.16 -5.39
N THR A 71 24.08 5.32 -5.16
CA THR A 71 24.78 6.61 -5.16
C THR A 71 25.80 6.67 -4.03
N ALA A 72 25.46 6.20 -2.83
CA ALA A 72 26.37 6.13 -1.70
C ALA A 72 27.57 5.20 -1.99
N ILE A 73 27.34 4.06 -2.66
CA ILE A 73 28.41 3.14 -3.10
C ILE A 73 29.35 3.87 -4.07
N ARG A 74 28.79 4.60 -5.05
CA ARG A 74 29.58 5.35 -6.02
C ARG A 74 30.43 6.43 -5.34
N ILE A 75 29.86 7.18 -4.39
CA ILE A 75 30.59 8.18 -3.61
C ILE A 75 31.77 7.52 -2.86
N SER A 76 31.53 6.39 -2.21
CA SER A 76 32.58 5.62 -1.50
C SER A 76 33.72 5.20 -2.43
N GLY A 77 33.38 4.68 -3.62
CA GLY A 77 34.37 4.30 -4.63
C GLY A 77 35.20 5.51 -5.11
N LEU A 78 34.55 6.63 -5.42
CA LEU A 78 35.23 7.85 -5.86
C LEU A 78 36.13 8.43 -4.76
N LEU A 79 35.67 8.47 -3.51
CA LEU A 79 36.50 8.90 -2.37
C LEU A 79 37.74 8.03 -2.22
N SER A 80 37.61 6.72 -2.40
CA SER A 80 38.73 5.79 -2.32
C SER A 80 39.77 6.08 -3.41
N ILE A 81 39.34 6.33 -4.65
CA ILE A 81 40.23 6.70 -5.77
C ILE A 81 40.95 8.03 -5.49
N LEU A 82 40.24 9.04 -5.01
CA LEU A 82 40.82 10.35 -4.70
C LEU A 82 41.86 10.26 -3.57
N ARG A 83 41.58 9.48 -2.53
CA ARG A 83 42.53 9.21 -1.43
C ARG A 83 43.78 8.49 -1.93
N LEU A 84 43.62 7.46 -2.77
CA LEU A 84 44.75 6.74 -3.37
C LEU A 84 45.59 7.62 -4.31
N SER A 85 44.96 8.63 -4.91
CA SER A 85 45.61 9.58 -5.80
C SER A 85 46.24 10.78 -5.07
N ASN A 86 46.25 10.77 -3.72
CA ASN A 86 46.72 11.88 -2.88
C ASN A 86 46.09 13.24 -3.23
N VAL A 87 44.84 13.24 -3.71
CA VAL A 87 44.09 14.48 -3.97
C VAL A 87 43.57 15.00 -2.64
N ASN A 88 43.82 16.28 -2.36
CA ASN A 88 43.29 16.91 -1.17
C ASN A 88 41.80 17.23 -1.38
N ILE A 89 40.94 16.62 -0.59
CA ILE A 89 39.49 16.78 -0.69
C ILE A 89 39.06 17.80 0.36
N PRO A 90 38.27 18.84 0.01
CA PRO A 90 37.75 19.78 0.99
C PRO A 90 36.97 19.11 2.11
N ASP A 91 37.15 19.58 3.35
CA ASP A 91 36.54 18.99 4.55
C ASP A 91 35.00 18.99 4.49
N ASP A 92 34.40 20.02 3.90
CA ASP A 92 32.95 20.13 3.73
C ASP A 92 32.39 19.07 2.76
N VAL A 93 33.15 18.74 1.72
CA VAL A 93 32.82 17.67 0.77
C VAL A 93 32.96 16.31 1.43
N LEU A 94 34.03 16.10 2.21
CA LEU A 94 34.24 14.87 2.98
C LEU A 94 33.13 14.64 4.00
N GLU A 95 32.75 15.68 4.74
CA GLU A 95 31.69 15.59 5.75
C GLU A 95 30.35 15.20 5.12
N ARG A 96 29.96 15.85 4.01
CA ARG A 96 28.72 15.53 3.28
C ARG A 96 28.74 14.12 2.73
N ALA A 97 29.86 13.69 2.15
CA ALA A 97 30.00 12.35 1.61
C ALA A 97 29.90 11.29 2.72
N ASN A 98 30.55 11.52 3.86
CA ASN A 98 30.45 10.63 5.02
C ASN A 98 29.02 10.52 5.54
N ARG A 99 28.28 11.63 5.67
CA ARG A 99 26.86 11.60 6.09
C ARG A 99 25.99 10.75 5.16
N ILE A 100 26.20 10.84 3.85
CA ILE A 100 25.48 10.02 2.86
C ILE A 100 25.88 8.54 3.01
N MET A 101 27.16 8.25 3.16
CA MET A 101 27.64 6.88 3.35
C MET A 101 27.12 6.26 4.64
N ASP A 102 27.17 6.97 5.77
CA ASP A 102 26.70 6.50 7.07
C ASP A 102 25.20 6.20 7.06
N GLY A 103 24.41 7.04 6.39
CA GLY A 103 22.96 6.89 6.30
C GLY A 103 22.50 5.75 5.40
N TYR A 104 23.28 5.38 4.38
CA TYR A 104 22.80 4.50 3.32
C TYR A 104 23.67 3.28 3.04
N LEU A 105 24.90 3.17 3.53
CA LEU A 105 25.74 1.96 3.36
C LEU A 105 25.64 0.97 4.52
N MET A 106 25.19 1.40 5.71
CA MET A 106 24.91 0.51 6.83
C MET A 106 23.59 -0.23 6.58
N ILE A 107 23.67 -1.42 5.96
CA ILE A 107 22.62 -2.41 6.13
C ILE A 107 22.73 -2.91 7.57
N SER A 108 22.14 -2.19 8.53
CA SER A 108 21.91 -2.80 9.83
C SER A 108 20.90 -3.93 9.60
N ILE A 109 21.38 -5.16 9.57
CA ILE A 109 20.57 -6.33 9.88
C ILE A 109 20.30 -6.21 11.38
N SER A 110 19.50 -5.23 11.76
CA SER A 110 18.85 -5.17 13.07
C SER A 110 17.71 -6.18 13.01
N GLY A 111 18.07 -7.45 12.83
CA GLY A 111 17.21 -8.53 13.27
C GLY A 111 17.13 -8.39 14.77
N ASP A 112 16.01 -7.88 15.26
CA ASP A 112 15.57 -8.07 16.64
C ASP A 112 15.45 -9.58 16.87
N ARG A 113 16.60 -10.25 17.09
CA ARG A 113 16.66 -11.44 17.92
C ARG A 113 16.44 -10.94 19.33
N LYS A 114 15.16 -10.82 19.71
CA LYS A 114 14.77 -10.91 21.11
C LYS A 114 14.91 -12.38 21.52
N ASP A 115 16.16 -12.78 21.79
CA ASP A 115 16.43 -13.87 22.71
C ASP A 115 16.38 -13.27 24.12
N SER A 116 15.27 -13.45 24.82
CA SER A 116 15.12 -13.42 26.30
C SER A 116 13.75 -13.95 26.69
#